data_AF-A0A561SK11-F1
#
_entry.id   AF-A0A561SK11-F1
#
_cell.length_a   1.000
_cell.length_b   1.000
_cell.length_c   1.000
_cell.angle_alpha   90.00
_cell.angle_beta   90.00
_cell.angle_gamma   90.00
#
_symmetry.space_group_name_H-M   'P 1'
#
loop_
_entity.id
_entity.type
_entity.pdbx_description
1 polymer ?
#
loop_
_entity_poly.entity_id
_entity_poly.type
_entity_poly.pdbx_seq_one_letter_code
_entity_poly.pdbx_strand_id
1 'polypeptide(L)'
;MTGTANAAPDSVWDKLAKCESSGNWATNTGNGFSGGLQFTPQTWRAFGGKGQPHQASRAEQIAVAERVLQGQGWGAWPACSRKLGLR
;
A
#
# COMPACT_ATOMS: atom_id res chain seq x y z
N MET A 1 16.97 -0.92 18.82
CA MET A 1 16.14 0.28 19.09
C MET A 1 15.60 0.76 17.75
N THR A 2 14.29 0.98 17.65
CA THR A 2 13.63 2.11 16.94
C THR A 2 12.18 1.71 16.63
N GLY A 3 11.29 1.94 17.60
CA GLY A 3 9.93 2.34 17.26
C GLY A 3 10.03 3.76 16.71
N THR A 4 9.56 3.99 15.49
CA THR A 4 9.52 5.32 14.89
C THR A 4 8.17 5.53 14.25
N ALA A 5 7.36 6.35 14.92
CA ALA A 5 6.24 7.12 14.41
C ALA A 5 5.07 6.35 13.77
N ASN A 6 3.89 6.94 13.84
CA ASN A 6 2.61 6.46 13.30
C ASN A 6 2.55 6.46 11.75
N ALA A 7 3.70 6.34 11.07
CA ALA A 7 3.85 6.27 9.62
C ALA A 7 4.91 5.22 9.30
N ALA A 8 4.56 4.27 8.44
CA ALA A 8 5.50 3.23 8.05
C ALA A 8 6.63 3.84 7.21
N PRO A 9 7.91 3.52 7.50
CA PRO A 9 9.01 4.00 6.66
C PRO A 9 8.85 3.51 5.22
N ASP A 10 9.29 4.28 4.22
CA ASP A 10 9.25 3.92 2.78
C ASP A 10 9.69 2.47 2.50
N SER A 11 10.72 2.01 3.22
CA SER A 11 11.24 0.65 3.10
C SER A 11 10.23 -0.44 3.48
N VAL A 12 9.28 -0.15 4.36
CA VAL A 12 8.17 -1.05 4.69
C VAL A 12 7.18 -1.12 3.54
N TRP A 13 6.85 0.01 2.92
CA TRP A 13 6.00 0.04 1.74
C TRP A 13 6.63 -0.69 0.56
N ASP A 14 7.93 -0.56 0.33
CA ASP A 14 8.63 -1.36 -0.69
C ASP A 14 8.60 -2.86 -0.38
N LYS A 15 8.83 -3.25 0.88
CA LYS A 15 8.75 -4.66 1.29
C LYS A 15 7.34 -5.21 1.13
N LEU A 16 6.33 -4.41 1.43
CA LEU A 16 4.92 -4.77 1.24
C LEU A 16 4.62 -4.93 -0.25
N ALA A 17 5.02 -3.96 -1.07
CA ALA A 17 4.84 -4.02 -2.52
C ALA A 17 5.59 -5.20 -3.14
N LYS A 18 6.73 -5.58 -2.56
CA LYS A 18 7.47 -6.78 -2.95
C LYS A 18 6.76 -8.07 -2.57
N CYS A 19 6.05 -8.07 -1.46
CA CYS A 19 5.26 -9.22 -1.03
C CYS A 19 3.93 -9.33 -1.81
N GLU A 20 3.27 -8.21 -2.10
CA GLU A 20 1.96 -8.15 -2.76
C GLU A 20 2.07 -8.25 -4.30
N SER A 21 3.00 -7.48 -4.89
CA SER A 21 3.11 -7.29 -6.34
C SER A 21 4.48 -7.68 -6.89
N SER A 22 5.28 -8.42 -6.12
CA SER A 22 6.70 -8.71 -6.46
C SER A 22 7.57 -7.45 -6.67
N GLY A 23 7.09 -6.28 -6.24
CA GLY A 23 7.77 -4.99 -6.35
C GLY A 23 7.36 -4.17 -7.57
N ASN A 24 6.36 -4.64 -8.32
CA ASN A 24 5.87 -3.94 -9.49
C ASN A 24 4.74 -2.97 -9.11
N TRP A 25 5.06 -1.68 -9.12
CA TRP A 25 4.13 -0.58 -8.79
C TRP A 25 3.07 -0.30 -9.86
N ALA A 26 3.27 -0.78 -11.08
CA ALA A 26 2.32 -0.66 -12.19
C ALA A 26 1.52 -1.97 -12.40
N THR A 27 1.50 -2.84 -11.39
CA THR A 27 0.76 -4.11 -11.46
C THR A 27 -0.73 -3.86 -11.65
N ASN A 28 -1.29 -4.47 -12.69
CA ASN A 28 -2.73 -4.55 -12.91
C ASN A 28 -3.04 -5.92 -13.51
N THR A 29 -3.25 -6.90 -12.62
CA THR A 29 -3.51 -8.29 -13.00
C THR A 29 -4.97 -8.55 -13.37
N GLY A 30 -5.85 -7.53 -13.29
CA GLY A 30 -7.28 -7.68 -13.57
C GLY A 30 -8.05 -8.43 -12.49
N ASN A 31 -7.44 -8.69 -11.33
CA ASN A 31 -8.07 -9.32 -10.16
C ASN A 31 -8.93 -8.35 -9.31
N GLY A 32 -9.11 -7.11 -9.78
CA GLY A 32 -9.81 -6.04 -9.05
C GLY A 32 -8.93 -5.17 -8.16
N PHE A 33 -7.63 -5.49 -8.08
CA PHE A 33 -6.63 -4.71 -7.37
C PHE A 33 -5.60 -4.15 -8.35
N SER A 34 -4.95 -3.06 -7.97
CA SER A 34 -3.99 -2.37 -8.84
C SER A 34 -2.91 -1.70 -8.02
N GLY A 35 -1.76 -1.45 -8.65
CA GLY A 35 -0.63 -0.79 -8.04
C GLY A 35 0.29 -1.76 -7.28
N GLY A 36 1.38 -1.22 -6.73
CA GLY A 36 2.37 -2.01 -6.00
C GLY A 36 1.85 -2.56 -4.69
N LEU A 37 0.90 -1.87 -4.06
CA LEU A 37 0.31 -2.26 -2.78
C LEU A 37 -1.04 -2.97 -2.94
N GLN A 38 -1.41 -3.38 -4.17
CA GLN A 38 -2.69 -4.00 -4.47
C GLN A 38 -3.88 -3.23 -3.86
N PHE A 39 -4.04 -1.97 -4.24
CA PHE A 39 -5.20 -1.18 -3.83
C PHE A 39 -6.44 -1.55 -4.64
N THR A 40 -7.58 -1.57 -3.97
CA THR A 40 -8.87 -1.57 -4.66
C THR A 40 -9.18 -0.16 -5.20
N PRO A 41 -9.89 -0.03 -6.33
CA PRO A 41 -10.34 1.27 -6.84
C PRO A 41 -11.21 2.04 -5.83
N GLN A 42 -11.98 1.32 -5.01
CA GLN A 42 -12.84 1.91 -3.99
C GLN A 42 -12.03 2.57 -2.86
N THR A 43 -11.08 1.84 -2.27
CA THR A 43 -10.19 2.37 -1.22
C THR A 43 -9.34 3.49 -1.78
N TRP A 44 -8.75 3.31 -2.96
CA TRP A 44 -7.93 4.35 -3.62
C TRP A 44 -8.65 5.70 -3.70
N ARG A 45 -9.88 5.70 -4.21
CA ARG A 45 -10.69 6.91 -4.32
C ARG A 45 -11.14 7.45 -2.95
N ALA A 46 -11.46 6.57 -2.00
CA ALA A 46 -11.87 6.97 -0.66
C ALA A 46 -10.77 7.74 0.10
N PHE A 47 -9.49 7.39 -0.13
CA PHE A 47 -8.34 8.03 0.51
C PHE A 47 -7.71 9.16 -0.33
N GLY A 48 -8.43 9.63 -1.35
CA GLY A 48 -8.05 10.80 -2.16
C GLY A 48 -7.09 10.49 -3.32
N GLY A 49 -6.93 9.22 -3.69
CA GLY A 49 -6.24 8.81 -4.90
C GLY A 49 -7.05 9.17 -6.15
N LYS A 50 -6.37 9.67 -7.18
CA LYS A 50 -6.96 9.99 -8.49
C LYS A 50 -6.66 8.88 -9.50
N GLY A 51 -7.57 8.65 -10.45
CA GLY A 51 -7.39 7.62 -11.47
C GLY A 51 -7.30 6.21 -10.87
N GLN A 52 -6.41 5.38 -11.40
CA GLN A 52 -6.13 4.05 -10.88
C GLN A 52 -4.76 3.97 -10.17
N PRO A 53 -4.61 3.14 -9.12
CA PRO A 53 -3.35 3.02 -8.38
C PRO A 53 -2.16 2.68 -9.27
N HIS A 54 -2.33 1.80 -10.25
CA HIS A 54 -1.26 1.37 -11.17
C HIS A 54 -0.78 2.49 -12.12
N GLN A 55 -1.57 3.55 -12.29
CA GLN A 55 -1.22 4.74 -13.07
C GLN A 55 -0.53 5.80 -12.19
N ALA A 56 -0.69 5.70 -10.87
CA ALA A 56 -0.10 6.63 -9.93
C ALA A 56 1.36 6.28 -9.65
N SER A 57 2.18 7.31 -9.43
CA SER A 57 3.59 7.14 -9.08
C SER A 57 3.75 6.39 -7.75
N ARG A 58 4.88 5.71 -7.54
CA ARG A 58 5.21 5.04 -6.26
C ARG A 58 4.97 5.95 -5.05
N ALA A 59 5.49 7.18 -5.10
CA ALA A 59 5.34 8.15 -4.01
C ALA A 59 3.87 8.50 -3.72
N GLU A 60 3.05 8.58 -4.77
CA GLU A 60 1.63 8.89 -4.67
C GLU A 60 0.84 7.70 -4.09
N GLN A 61 1.21 6.48 -4.49
CA GLN A 61 0.68 5.26 -3.90
C GLN A 61 1.01 5.15 -2.41
N ILE A 62 2.24 5.49 -2.02
CA ILE A 62 2.67 5.52 -0.63
C ILE A 62 1.91 6.59 0.16
N ALA A 63 1.77 7.80 -0.38
CA ALA A 63 1.02 8.87 0.29
C ALA A 63 -0.43 8.47 0.56
N VAL A 64 -1.09 7.79 -0.38
CA VAL A 64 -2.44 7.24 -0.16
C VAL A 64 -2.40 6.08 0.85
N ALA A 65 -1.38 5.23 0.79
CA ALA A 65 -1.20 4.14 1.73
C ALA A 65 -0.99 4.59 3.18
N GLU A 66 -0.27 5.68 3.39
CA GLU A 66 -0.14 6.30 4.71
C GLU A 66 -1.48 6.79 5.24
N ARG A 67 -2.33 7.39 4.39
CA ARG A 67 -3.69 7.77 4.81
C ARG A 67 -4.54 6.55 5.16
N VAL A 68 -4.43 5.49 4.37
CA VAL A 68 -5.10 4.20 4.65
C VAL A 68 -4.60 3.62 5.97
N LEU A 69 -3.29 3.66 6.22
CA LEU A 69 -2.70 3.22 7.47
C LEU A 69 -3.21 4.05 8.66
N GLN A 70 -3.37 5.36 8.50
CA GLN A 70 -3.93 6.21 9.55
C GLN A 70 -5.42 5.95 9.82
N GLY A 71 -6.20 5.58 8.80
CA GLY A 71 -7.63 5.34 8.94
C GLY A 71 -8.02 3.90 9.30
N GLN A 72 -7.38 2.91 8.67
CA GLN A 72 -7.66 1.47 8.81
C GLN A 72 -6.56 0.69 9.55
N GLY A 73 -5.35 1.23 9.67
CA GLY A 73 -4.20 0.49 10.18
C GLY A 73 -3.68 -0.56 9.19
N TRP A 74 -2.78 -1.42 9.67
CA TRP A 74 -2.18 -2.52 8.91
C TRP A 74 -3.17 -3.63 8.51
N GLY A 75 -4.42 -3.56 8.99
CA GLY A 75 -5.50 -4.47 8.64
C GLY A 75 -5.92 -4.40 7.17
N ALA A 76 -5.55 -3.34 6.44
CA ALA A 76 -5.77 -3.24 5.01
C ALA A 76 -4.91 -4.23 4.19
N TRP A 77 -3.79 -4.73 4.75
CA TRP A 77 -2.87 -5.66 4.07
C TRP A 77 -2.55 -6.90 4.91
N PRO A 78 -3.54 -7.69 5.34
CA PRO A 78 -3.37 -8.70 6.39
C PRO A 78 -2.39 -9.83 6.01
N ALA A 79 -2.21 -10.13 4.73
CA ALA A 79 -1.31 -11.18 4.27
C ALA A 79 0.16 -10.78 4.43
N CYS A 80 0.53 -9.65 3.83
CA CYS A 80 1.91 -9.18 3.83
C CYS A 80 2.29 -8.40 5.09
N SER A 81 1.37 -7.66 5.71
CA SER A 81 1.63 -6.99 7.00
C SER A 81 2.00 -8.01 8.08
N ARG A 82 1.29 -9.13 8.15
CA ARG A 82 1.60 -10.25 9.05
C ARG A 82 2.96 -10.89 8.77
N LYS A 83 3.34 -11.05 7.50
CA LYS A 83 4.68 -11.55 7.11
C LYS A 83 5.80 -10.58 7.54
N LEU A 84 5.53 -9.28 7.50
CA LEU A 84 6.47 -8.24 7.90
C LEU A 84 6.46 -7.95 9.40
N GLY A 85 5.58 -8.58 10.18
CA GLY A 85 5.43 -8.34 11.61
C GLY A 85 4.79 -6.99 11.95
N LEU A 86 4.07 -6.40 11.00
CA LEU A 86 3.35 -5.14 11.17
C LEU A 86 1.98 -5.46 11.76
N ARG A 87 1.76 -5.05 13.00
CA ARG A 87 0.55 -5.32 13.80
C ARG A 87 0.02 -4.04 14.41
#